data_AF-A0A9E5LLV2-F1
#
_entry.id   AF-A0A9E5LLV2-F1
#
_cell.length_a   1.000
_cell.length_b   1.000
_cell.length_c   1.000
_cell.angle_alpha   90.00
_cell.angle_beta   90.00
_cell.angle_gamma   90.00
#
_symmetry.space_group_name_H-M   'P 1'
#
loop_
_entity.id
_entity.type
_entity.pdbx_description
1 polymer ?
#
loop_
_entity_poly.entity_id
_entity_poly.type
_entity_poly.pdbx_seq_one_letter_code
_entity_poly.pdbx_strand_id
1 'polypeptide(L)' 'MSSYPPPHGTFDQVTPSIRRIVAPNPSPMTYHGTNTYLLGEKQVAVID' A
#
# COMPACT_ATOMS: atom_id res chain seq x y z
N MET A 1 -5.41 -6.39 -12.64
CA MET A 1 -6.33 -6.26 -11.48
C MET A 1 -5.65 -6.93 -10.30
N SER A 2 -5.14 -6.16 -9.35
CA SER A 2 -4.63 -6.71 -8.09
C SER A 2 -5.79 -7.38 -7.33
N SER A 3 -5.51 -8.49 -6.64
CA SER A 3 -6.52 -9.31 -5.96
C SER A 3 -7.20 -8.53 -4.83
N TYR A 4 -8.43 -8.93 -4.50
CA TYR A 4 -9.17 -8.43 -3.35
C TYR A 4 -9.47 -9.58 -2.37
N PRO A 5 -9.14 -9.44 -1.07
CA PRO A 5 -8.48 -8.30 -0.44
C PRO A 5 -7.01 -8.14 -0.88
N PRO A 6 -6.43 -6.93 -0.76
CA PRO A 6 -5.06 -6.68 -1.18
C PRO A 6 -4.06 -7.46 -0.31
N PRO A 7 -3.07 -8.12 -0.92
CA PRO A 7 -2.06 -8.87 -0.18
C PRO A 7 -1.20 -7.95 0.71
N HIS A 8 -0.87 -8.44 1.91
CA HIS A 8 -0.05 -7.70 2.86
C HIS A 8 1.44 -7.75 2.49
N GLY A 9 2.18 -6.68 2.78
CA GLY A 9 3.64 -6.62 2.61
C GLY A 9 4.12 -6.63 1.15
N THR A 10 3.22 -6.67 0.18
CA THR A 10 3.54 -6.62 -1.25
C THR A 10 3.20 -5.26 -1.85
N PHE A 11 4.00 -4.81 -2.81
CA PHE A 11 3.71 -3.60 -3.56
C PHE A 11 2.56 -3.81 -4.56
N ASP A 12 1.54 -2.97 -4.45
CA ASP A 12 0.50 -2.81 -5.46
C ASP A 12 0.74 -1.51 -6.24
N GLN A 13 0.79 -1.60 -7.57
CA GLN A 13 0.99 -0.44 -8.43
C GLN A 13 -0.36 0.27 -8.64
N VAL A 14 -0.55 1.41 -7.96
CA VAL A 14 -1.82 2.15 -7.99
C VAL A 14 -1.88 3.06 -9.22
N THR A 15 -0.79 3.78 -9.46
CA THR A 15 -0.55 4.60 -10.67
C THR A 15 0.93 4.48 -11.02
N PRO A 16 1.42 4.95 -12.19
CA PRO A 16 2.84 4.85 -12.53
C PRO A 16 3.80 5.43 -11.47
N SER A 17 3.40 6.48 -10.74
CA SER A 17 4.25 7.14 -9.73
C SER A 17 3.91 6.76 -8.28
N ILE A 18 2.90 5.92 -8.06
CA ILE A 18 2.40 5.58 -6.72
C ILE A 18 2.35 4.07 -6.54
N ARG A 19 3.06 3.58 -5.53
CA ARG A 19 3.00 2.21 -5.05
C ARG A 19 2.41 2.18 -3.65
N ARG A 20 1.64 1.14 -3.32
CA ARG A 20 1.03 0.94 -2.01
C ARG A 20 1.49 -0.37 -1.41
N ILE A 21 1.75 -0.39 -0.10
CA ILE A 21 1.86 -1.60 0.72
C ILE A 21 0.71 -1.59 1.74
N VAL A 22 0.08 -2.74 1.95
CA VAL A 22 -0.86 -2.94 3.06
C VAL A 22 -0.13 -3.61 4.21
N ALA A 23 -0.13 -2.97 5.39
CA ALA A 23 0.48 -3.53 6.59
C ALA A 23 -0.33 -4.75 7.11
N PRO A 24 0.31 -5.75 7.74
CA PRO A 24 -0.37 -6.93 8.28
C PRO A 24 -1.02 -6.63 9.65
N ASN A 25 -1.80 -5.55 9.74
CA ASN A 25 -2.45 -5.06 10.96
C ASN A 25 -3.96 -4.82 10.79
N PRO A 26 -4.76 -5.81 10.32
CA PRO A 26 -6.20 -5.63 10.13
C PRO A 26 -6.95 -5.45 11.45
N SER A 27 -7.94 -4.55 11.46
CA SER A 27 -8.80 -4.26 12.62
C SER A 27 -10.03 -3.45 12.19
N PRO A 28 -11.04 -3.23 13.05
CA PRO A 28 -12.13 -2.30 12.75
C PRO A 28 -11.65 -0.88 12.40
N MET A 29 -10.49 -0.45 12.91
CA MET A 29 -9.94 0.89 12.69
C MET A 29 -9.05 1.00 11.43
N THR A 30 -8.50 -0.13 10.96
CA THR A 30 -7.53 -0.18 9.86
C THR A 30 -8.06 -0.97 8.66
N TYR A 31 -9.26 -1.55 8.76
CA TYR A 31 -9.86 -2.41 7.76
C TYR A 31 -8.93 -3.60 7.39
N HIS A 32 -8.55 -3.74 6.11
CA HIS A 32 -7.60 -4.76 5.67
C HIS A 32 -6.16 -4.48 6.14
N GLY A 33 -5.88 -3.31 6.71
CA GLY A 33 -4.56 -2.89 7.18
C GLY A 33 -4.27 -1.44 6.78
N THR A 34 -3.29 -0.83 7.44
CA THR A 34 -2.83 0.52 7.09
C THR A 34 -2.23 0.51 5.68
N ASN A 35 -2.54 1.53 4.87
CA ASN A 35 -2.04 1.66 3.51
C ASN A 35 -0.87 2.65 3.46
N THR A 36 0.36 2.13 3.39
CA THR A 36 1.55 2.96 3.20
C THR A 36 1.78 3.20 1.73
N TYR A 37 1.94 4.47 1.34
CA TYR A 37 2.19 4.86 -0.04
C TYR A 37 3.64 5.31 -0.24
N LEU A 38 4.24 4.84 -1.33
CA LEU A 38 5.53 5.27 -1.81
C LEU A 38 5.31 6.12 -3.06
N LEU A 39 5.73 7.38 -2.96
CA LEU A 39 5.63 8.36 -4.04
C LEU A 39 6.99 8.49 -4.73
N GLY A 40 7.03 8.21 -6.04
CA GLY A 40 8.25 8.25 -6.83
C GLY A 40 9.07 6.95 -6.82
N GLU A 41 10.14 6.94 -7.61
CA GLU A 41 10.98 5.75 -7.85
C GLU A 41 12.41 5.91 -7.32
N LYS A 42 13.06 7.05 -7.60
CA LYS A 42 14.46 7.31 -7.20
C LYS A 42 14.57 8.12 -5.92
N GLN A 43 13.76 9.18 -5.83
CA GLN A 43 13.55 9.95 -4.62
C GLN A 43 12.15 9.64 -4.14
N VAL A 44 12.07 8.98 -2.99
CA VAL A 44 10.82 8.41 -2.51
C VAL A 44 10.34 9.18 -1.30
N ALA A 45 9.08 9.64 -1.34
CA ALA A 45 8.35 10.06 -0.16
C ALA A 45 7.49 8.90 0.34
N VAL A 46 7.44 8.70 1.66
CA VAL A 46 6.61 7.70 2.32
C VAL A 46 5.46 8.41 3.02
N ILE A 47 4.24 7.93 2.82
CA ILE A 47 3.01 8.50 3.37
C ILE A 47 2.21 7.39 4.04
N ASP A 48 1.69 7.68 5.23
CA ASP A 48 0.65 6.92 5.92
C ASP A 48 -0.36 7.87 6.58
#